data_AF-A0A352EUK3-F1
#
_entry.id   AF-A0A352EUK3-F1
#
_cell.length_a   1.000
_cell.length_b   1.000
_cell.length_c   1.000
_cell.angle_alpha   90.00
_cell.angle_beta   90.00
_cell.angle_gamma   90.00
#
_symmetry.space_group_name_H-M   'P 1'
#
loop_
_entity.id
_entity.type
_entity.pdbx_description
1 polymer ?
#
loop_
_entity_poly.entity_id
_entity_poly.type
_entity_poly.pdbx_seq_one_letter_code
_entity_poly.pdbx_strand_id
1 'polypeptide(L)'
;MSSPEVSESTPNNGDGASAGPPALGRDAAGRLDLDSVPDVIQWFLDFDQRVAIVKHQNVEEVFQWKQQRSQAAGEPVFAFNRAEDRLAIGIIQALAEHSTERELHNWISQLLNALDSASKANEAASTAYQLNLESGGSVVSEAKKIPSARGREEFLINCWIETLCTAEARVLGWLYQELYGRPYIPDSIP
;
A
#
# COMPACT_ATOMS: atom_id res chain seq x y z
N MET A 1 -20.73 -52.98 -35.48
CA MET A 1 -21.64 -51.85 -35.24
C MET A 1 -21.61 -51.56 -33.76
N SER A 2 -21.21 -50.34 -33.44
CA SER A 2 -20.56 -49.94 -32.19
C SER A 2 -21.55 -49.64 -31.05
N SER A 3 -21.10 -49.96 -29.83
CA SER A 3 -21.70 -49.50 -28.56
C SER A 3 -21.72 -47.98 -28.48
N PRO A 4 -22.77 -47.34 -27.93
CA PRO A 4 -22.71 -45.97 -27.49
C PRO A 4 -22.31 -45.90 -26.01
N GLU A 5 -21.15 -45.31 -25.74
CA GLU A 5 -20.77 -44.81 -24.42
C GLU A 5 -21.71 -43.66 -24.04
N VAL A 6 -22.47 -43.83 -22.95
CA VAL A 6 -23.20 -42.73 -22.32
C VAL A 6 -22.24 -42.06 -21.36
N SER A 7 -21.71 -40.91 -21.78
CA SER A 7 -20.86 -40.06 -20.94
C SER A 7 -21.62 -39.59 -19.70
N GLU A 8 -21.12 -40.02 -18.56
CA GLU A 8 -21.46 -39.53 -17.23
C GLU A 8 -21.09 -38.04 -17.16
N SER A 9 -22.09 -37.17 -17.03
CA SER A 9 -21.89 -35.73 -16.89
C SER A 9 -21.45 -35.44 -15.46
N THR A 10 -20.14 -35.37 -15.23
CA THR A 10 -19.57 -34.82 -14.00
C THR A 10 -20.00 -33.36 -13.84
N PRO A 11 -20.49 -32.93 -12.66
CA PRO A 11 -20.72 -31.52 -12.40
C PRO A 11 -19.37 -30.81 -12.37
N ASN A 12 -19.25 -29.78 -13.20
CA ASN A 12 -18.09 -28.92 -13.32
C ASN A 12 -17.91 -28.10 -12.04
N ASN A 13 -17.31 -28.70 -11.00
CA ASN A 13 -16.70 -27.98 -9.89
C ASN A 13 -15.22 -27.82 -10.22
N GLY A 14 -14.85 -26.61 -10.64
CA GLY A 14 -13.47 -26.23 -10.94
C GLY A 14 -13.32 -24.71 -11.00
N ASP A 15 -12.83 -24.16 -9.88
CA ASP A 15 -11.92 -23.02 -9.79
C ASP A 15 -12.44 -21.61 -10.14
N GLY A 16 -13.12 -20.99 -9.18
CA GLY A 16 -13.21 -19.53 -9.07
C GLY A 16 -11.87 -18.93 -8.64
N ALA A 17 -10.85 -19.01 -9.50
CA ALA A 17 -9.58 -18.33 -9.33
C ALA A 17 -9.80 -16.81 -9.37
N SER A 18 -9.22 -16.08 -8.40
CA SER A 18 -9.31 -14.64 -8.19
C SER A 18 -9.40 -13.84 -9.48
N ALA A 19 -10.59 -13.27 -9.74
CA ALA A 19 -10.70 -12.12 -10.62
C ALA A 19 -9.79 -11.01 -10.07
N GLY A 20 -9.09 -10.30 -10.96
CA GLY A 20 -8.26 -9.14 -10.60
C GLY A 20 -9.03 -8.05 -9.86
N PRO A 21 -8.38 -6.90 -9.54
CA PRO A 21 -9.08 -5.82 -8.85
C PRO A 21 -10.37 -5.44 -9.60
N PRO A 22 -11.45 -5.07 -8.88
CA PRO A 22 -12.72 -4.72 -9.49
C PRO A 22 -12.56 -3.54 -10.46
N ALA A 23 -13.40 -3.49 -11.50
CA ALA A 23 -13.35 -2.42 -12.47
C ALA A 23 -13.71 -1.07 -11.82
N LEU A 24 -12.99 -0.01 -12.22
CA LEU A 24 -13.28 1.33 -11.77
C LEU A 24 -14.61 1.82 -12.35
N GLY A 25 -15.43 2.40 -11.49
CA GLY A 25 -16.64 3.11 -11.88
C GLY A 25 -16.29 4.37 -12.66
N ARG A 26 -17.19 4.76 -13.56
CA ARG A 26 -17.10 6.05 -14.25
C ARG A 26 -18.41 6.82 -14.10
N ASP A 27 -18.29 8.14 -13.90
CA ASP A 27 -19.44 9.02 -13.82
C ASP A 27 -20.09 9.25 -15.20
N ALA A 28 -21.20 9.99 -15.23
CA ALA A 28 -21.90 10.31 -16.47
C ALA A 28 -21.07 11.13 -17.49
N ALA A 29 -19.97 11.74 -17.06
CA ALA A 29 -19.03 12.47 -17.91
C ALA A 29 -17.82 11.59 -18.32
N GLY A 30 -17.80 10.31 -17.95
CA GLY A 30 -16.71 9.38 -18.24
C GLY A 30 -15.48 9.56 -17.35
N ARG A 31 -15.57 10.36 -16.28
CA ARG A 31 -14.48 10.55 -15.31
C ARG A 31 -14.50 9.43 -14.28
N LEU A 32 -13.39 9.27 -13.55
CA LEU A 32 -13.31 8.33 -12.43
C LEU A 32 -14.39 8.62 -11.40
N ASP A 33 -15.16 7.60 -11.04
CA ASP A 33 -16.03 7.62 -9.87
C ASP A 33 -15.22 7.22 -8.63
N LEU A 34 -14.95 8.19 -7.75
CA LEU A 34 -14.17 7.96 -6.53
C LEU A 34 -14.85 7.00 -5.56
N ASP A 35 -16.17 6.82 -5.64
CA ASP A 35 -16.91 5.89 -4.78
C ASP A 35 -16.62 4.42 -5.12
N SER A 36 -16.03 4.15 -6.30
CA SER A 36 -15.59 2.81 -6.71
C SER A 36 -14.17 2.45 -6.24
N VAL A 37 -13.39 3.44 -5.82
CA VAL A 37 -11.98 3.25 -5.42
C VAL A 37 -11.83 2.42 -4.13
N PRO A 38 -12.68 2.56 -3.10
CA PRO A 38 -12.61 1.73 -1.89
C PRO A 38 -12.64 0.22 -2.17
N ASP A 39 -13.45 -0.24 -3.12
CA ASP A 39 -13.53 -1.68 -3.47
C ASP A 39 -12.22 -2.19 -4.08
N VAL A 40 -11.56 -1.35 -4.89
CA VAL A 40 -10.22 -1.65 -5.43
C VAL A 40 -9.19 -1.73 -4.30
N ILE A 41 -9.18 -0.74 -3.40
CA ILE A 41 -8.26 -0.71 -2.26
C ILE A 41 -8.47 -1.95 -1.39
N GLN A 42 -9.72 -2.33 -1.13
CA GLN A 42 -10.05 -3.53 -0.36
C GLN A 42 -9.53 -4.80 -1.03
N TRP A 43 -9.66 -4.92 -2.36
CA TRP A 43 -9.09 -6.04 -3.10
C TRP A 43 -7.56 -6.12 -2.91
N PHE A 44 -6.84 -5.00 -3.00
CA PHE A 44 -5.39 -5.00 -2.75
C PHE A 44 -5.04 -5.37 -1.31
N LEU A 45 -5.80 -4.88 -0.33
CA LEU A 45 -5.64 -5.24 1.08
C LEU A 45 -5.87 -6.73 1.37
N ASP A 46 -6.64 -7.43 0.54
CA ASP A 46 -6.98 -8.84 0.74
C ASP A 46 -6.11 -9.79 -0.12
N PHE A 47 -5.68 -9.37 -1.31
CA PHE A 47 -5.03 -10.25 -2.28
C PHE A 47 -3.59 -9.85 -2.65
N ASP A 48 -3.19 -8.59 -2.47
CA ASP A 48 -1.82 -8.16 -2.75
C ASP A 48 -0.97 -8.20 -1.48
N GLN A 49 -0.06 -9.16 -1.38
CA GLN A 49 0.75 -9.35 -0.17
C GLN A 49 1.52 -8.10 0.27
N ARG A 50 1.98 -7.28 -0.68
CA ARG A 50 2.75 -6.07 -0.35
C ARG A 50 1.87 -4.91 0.09
N VAL A 51 0.57 -4.93 -0.22
CA VAL A 51 -0.41 -3.98 0.33
C VAL A 51 -1.01 -4.52 1.63
N ALA A 52 -1.34 -5.81 1.68
CA ALA A 52 -1.89 -6.50 2.85
C ALA A 52 -0.98 -6.42 4.08
N ILE A 53 0.34 -6.23 3.90
CA ILE A 53 1.30 -5.98 4.99
C ILE A 53 0.88 -4.81 5.88
N VAL A 54 0.13 -3.83 5.35
CA VAL A 54 -0.39 -2.68 6.12
C VAL A 54 -1.31 -3.13 7.28
N LYS A 55 -1.98 -4.28 7.14
CA LYS A 55 -2.84 -4.89 8.18
C LYS A 55 -2.03 -5.64 9.24
N HIS A 56 -0.72 -5.82 9.05
CA HIS A 56 0.11 -6.58 9.96
C HIS A 56 0.27 -5.84 11.30
N GLN A 57 0.22 -6.58 12.41
CA GLN A 57 0.29 -6.00 13.77
C GLN A 57 1.51 -5.10 14.00
N ASN A 58 2.66 -5.44 13.39
CA ASN A 58 3.88 -4.65 13.51
C ASN A 58 3.77 -3.30 12.80
N VAL A 59 3.04 -3.24 11.68
CA VAL A 59 2.80 -1.98 10.97
C VAL A 59 1.81 -1.13 11.75
N GLU A 60 0.74 -1.74 12.27
CA GLU A 60 -0.23 -1.07 13.12
C GLU A 60 0.45 -0.50 14.39
N GLU A 61 1.37 -1.23 15.00
CA GLU A 61 2.17 -0.75 16.14
C GLU A 61 2.98 0.51 15.79
N VAL A 62 3.70 0.49 14.67
CA VAL A 62 4.50 1.65 14.20
C VAL A 62 3.59 2.83 13.86
N PHE A 63 2.43 2.57 13.24
CA PHE A 63 1.44 3.59 12.92
C PHE A 63 0.88 4.26 14.18
N GLN A 64 0.48 3.48 15.18
CA GLN A 64 -0.02 4.01 16.46
C GLN A 64 1.07 4.80 17.20
N TRP A 65 2.31 4.31 17.18
CA TRP A 65 3.46 5.06 17.70
C TRP A 65 3.61 6.42 17.00
N LYS A 66 3.52 6.45 15.65
CA LYS A 66 3.62 7.68 14.87
C LYS A 66 2.49 8.65 15.21
N GLN A 67 1.26 8.16 15.36
CA GLN A 67 0.11 8.98 15.75
C GLN A 67 0.34 9.64 17.11
N GLN A 68 0.77 8.87 18.11
CA GLN A 68 1.09 9.40 19.45
C GLN A 68 2.21 10.43 19.40
N ARG A 69 3.24 10.21 18.56
CA ARG A 69 4.37 11.14 18.42
C ARG A 69 3.95 12.47 17.77
N SER A 70 3.12 12.43 16.74
CA SER A 70 2.55 13.64 16.11
C SER A 70 1.65 14.39 17.10
N GLN A 71 0.81 13.68 17.87
CA GLN A 71 -0.01 14.30 18.93
C GLN A 71 0.86 15.00 19.99
N ALA A 72 1.92 14.34 20.46
CA ALA A 72 2.86 14.92 21.41
C ALA A 72 3.63 16.13 20.86
N ALA A 73 3.80 16.21 19.54
CA ALA A 73 4.42 17.35 18.86
C ALA A 73 3.45 18.53 18.62
N GLY A 74 2.16 18.37 18.91
CA GLY A 74 1.13 19.36 18.59
C GLY A 74 0.81 19.46 17.10
N GLU A 75 1.18 18.44 16.31
CA GLU A 75 0.83 18.37 14.89
C GLU A 75 -0.67 18.05 14.73
N PRO A 76 -1.34 18.57 13.68
CA PRO A 76 -2.69 18.16 13.36
C PRO A 76 -2.69 16.67 13.00
N VAL A 77 -3.28 15.85 13.88
CA VAL A 77 -3.42 14.42 13.68
C VAL A 77 -4.82 14.12 13.20
N PHE A 78 -4.93 13.62 11.96
CA PHE A 78 -6.16 13.00 11.50
C PHE A 78 -6.42 11.73 12.32
N ALA A 79 -7.61 11.64 12.90
CA ALA A 79 -8.04 10.54 13.76
C ALA A 79 -8.37 9.30 12.91
N PHE A 80 -7.34 8.68 12.36
CA PHE A 80 -7.41 7.36 11.76
C PHE A 80 -7.33 6.30 12.85
N ASN A 81 -8.26 5.35 12.84
CA ASN A 81 -8.28 4.28 13.83
C ASN A 81 -7.22 3.21 13.51
N ARG A 82 -6.93 3.02 12.22
CA ARG A 82 -6.02 1.99 11.71
C ARG A 82 -5.10 2.50 10.61
N ALA A 83 -4.00 1.77 10.39
CA ALA A 83 -3.08 2.02 9.28
C ALA A 83 -3.78 1.87 7.91
N GLU A 84 -4.73 0.94 7.78
CA GLU A 84 -5.54 0.75 6.57
C GLU A 84 -6.40 1.97 6.22
N ASP A 85 -6.99 2.64 7.22
CA ASP A 85 -7.77 3.86 7.02
C ASP A 85 -6.88 4.98 6.45
N ARG A 86 -5.66 5.11 7.00
CA ARG A 86 -4.69 6.10 6.52
C ARG A 86 -4.25 5.80 5.09
N LEU A 87 -4.03 4.53 4.75
CA LEU A 87 -3.72 4.13 3.37
C LEU A 87 -4.87 4.52 2.44
N ALA A 88 -6.10 4.14 2.78
CA ALA A 88 -7.26 4.32 1.92
C ALA A 88 -7.51 5.81 1.62
N ILE A 89 -7.47 6.65 2.67
CA ILE A 89 -7.64 8.09 2.51
C ILE A 89 -6.49 8.72 1.72
N GLY A 90 -5.25 8.26 1.92
CA GLY A 90 -4.09 8.73 1.15
C GLY A 90 -4.25 8.49 -0.36
N ILE A 91 -4.72 7.29 -0.74
CA ILE A 91 -4.97 6.95 -2.16
C ILE A 91 -6.10 7.81 -2.74
N ILE A 92 -7.22 7.95 -2.02
CA ILE A 92 -8.37 8.75 -2.48
C ILE A 92 -7.98 10.23 -2.62
N GLN A 93 -7.23 10.78 -1.66
CA GLN A 93 -6.72 12.15 -1.72
C GLN A 93 -5.77 12.34 -2.90
N ALA A 94 -4.84 11.41 -3.14
CA ALA A 94 -3.95 11.47 -4.29
C ALA A 94 -4.70 11.54 -5.62
N LEU A 95 -5.76 10.74 -5.80
CA LEU A 95 -6.58 10.77 -7.01
C LEU A 95 -7.39 12.07 -7.14
N ALA A 96 -7.86 12.62 -6.02
CA ALA A 96 -8.63 13.87 -6.01
C ALA A 96 -7.75 15.09 -6.29
N GLU A 97 -6.53 15.12 -5.75
CA GLU A 97 -5.60 16.25 -5.86
C GLU A 97 -4.72 16.19 -7.12
N HIS A 98 -4.51 15.00 -7.68
CA HIS A 98 -3.68 14.78 -8.87
C HIS A 98 -4.52 14.28 -10.04
N SER A 99 -5.44 15.15 -10.47
CA SER A 99 -6.49 14.82 -11.43
C SER A 99 -6.02 14.63 -12.88
N THR A 100 -4.77 14.99 -13.21
CA THR A 100 -4.18 14.77 -14.54
C THR A 100 -3.13 13.68 -14.52
N GLU A 101 -2.90 13.06 -15.69
CA GLU A 101 -1.90 11.99 -15.81
C GLU A 101 -0.52 12.42 -15.33
N ARG A 102 -0.09 13.61 -15.72
CA ARG A 102 1.21 14.18 -15.33
C ARG A 102 1.32 14.42 -13.84
N GLU A 103 0.25 14.91 -13.19
CA GLU A 103 0.26 15.13 -11.75
C GLU A 103 0.32 13.81 -10.99
N LEU A 104 -0.48 12.82 -11.40
CA LEU A 104 -0.48 11.50 -10.77
C LEU A 104 0.86 10.78 -10.98
N HIS A 105 1.44 10.88 -12.18
CA HIS A 105 2.77 10.37 -12.48
C HIS A 105 3.84 10.98 -11.57
N ASN A 106 3.83 12.31 -11.42
CA ASN A 106 4.75 13.02 -10.53
C ASN A 106 4.55 12.64 -9.06
N TRP A 107 3.31 12.39 -8.63
CA TRP A 107 3.02 11.96 -7.27
C TRP A 107 3.54 10.55 -7.00
N ILE A 108 3.27 9.60 -7.90
CA ILE A 108 3.81 8.23 -7.79
C ILE A 108 5.34 8.26 -7.79
N SER A 109 5.97 9.11 -8.61
CA SER A 109 7.42 9.31 -8.60
C SER A 109 7.94 9.78 -7.23
N GLN A 110 7.25 10.71 -6.58
CA GLN A 110 7.61 11.17 -5.23
C GLN A 110 7.48 10.07 -4.18
N LEU A 111 6.41 9.27 -4.23
CA LEU A 111 6.23 8.12 -3.34
C LEU A 111 7.36 7.11 -3.49
N LEU A 112 7.77 6.80 -4.73
CA LEU A 112 8.86 5.86 -5.00
C LEU A 112 10.22 6.39 -4.52
N ASN A 113 10.48 7.69 -4.64
CA ASN A 113 11.69 8.32 -4.11
C ASN A 113 11.73 8.31 -2.57
N ALA A 114 10.59 8.58 -1.93
CA ALA A 114 10.44 8.50 -0.48
C ALA A 114 10.64 7.06 0.02
N LEU A 115 10.05 6.09 -0.68
CA LEU A 115 10.24 4.66 -0.44
C LEU A 115 11.72 4.26 -0.52
N ASP A 116 12.39 4.57 -1.63
CA ASP A 116 13.82 4.23 -1.82
C ASP A 116 14.70 4.84 -0.71
N SER A 117 14.45 6.09 -0.33
CA SER A 117 15.18 6.77 0.74
C SER A 117 14.94 6.11 2.10
N ALA A 118 13.68 5.77 2.42
CA ALA A 118 13.30 5.13 3.67
C ALA A 118 13.85 3.70 3.78
N SER A 119 13.75 2.89 2.72
CA SER A 119 14.30 1.54 2.66
C SER A 119 15.80 1.53 2.88
N LYS A 120 16.55 2.41 2.22
CA LYS A 120 18.01 2.54 2.41
C LYS A 120 18.37 2.93 3.85
N ALA A 121 17.61 3.86 4.44
CA ALA A 121 17.84 4.27 5.82
C ALA A 121 17.52 3.15 6.82
N ASN A 122 16.46 2.39 6.59
CA ASN A 122 16.07 1.24 7.42
C ASN A 122 17.10 0.11 7.32
N GLU A 123 17.58 -0.21 6.12
CA GLU A 123 18.64 -1.22 5.92
C GLU A 123 19.93 -0.82 6.64
N ALA A 124 20.34 0.44 6.51
CA ALA A 124 21.52 0.97 7.19
C ALA A 124 21.38 0.90 8.71
N ALA A 125 20.24 1.31 9.27
CA ALA A 125 19.97 1.24 10.71
C ALA A 125 19.91 -0.21 11.21
N SER A 126 19.20 -1.08 10.49
CA SER A 126 19.05 -2.50 10.84
C SER A 126 20.40 -3.20 10.90
N THR A 127 21.28 -2.91 9.94
CA THR A 127 22.65 -3.43 9.90
C THR A 127 23.50 -2.85 11.04
N ALA A 128 23.48 -1.53 11.23
CA ALA A 128 24.31 -0.84 12.23
C ALA A 128 23.99 -1.28 13.67
N TYR A 129 22.71 -1.57 13.95
CA TYR A 129 22.23 -1.91 15.29
C TYR A 129 21.81 -3.36 15.46
N GLN A 130 22.03 -4.20 14.44
CA GLN A 130 21.68 -5.64 14.43
C GLN A 130 20.21 -5.86 14.84
N LEU A 131 19.32 -5.11 14.19
CA LEU A 131 17.89 -5.17 14.45
C LEU A 131 17.31 -6.43 13.81
N ASN A 132 16.50 -7.17 14.55
CA ASN A 132 15.81 -8.37 14.12
C ASN A 132 14.33 -8.05 13.86
N LEU A 133 14.03 -7.65 12.63
CA LEU A 133 12.68 -7.28 12.19
C LEU A 133 11.87 -8.48 11.65
N GLU A 134 12.53 -9.61 11.35
CA GLU A 134 11.92 -10.78 10.72
C GLU A 134 11.30 -11.77 11.72
N SER A 135 11.71 -11.70 12.99
CA SER A 135 11.30 -12.65 14.04
C SER A 135 9.86 -12.47 14.56
N GLY A 136 9.04 -11.63 13.91
CA GLY A 136 7.67 -11.35 14.34
C GLY A 136 7.57 -10.55 15.65
N GLY A 137 8.70 -10.02 16.14
CA GLY A 137 8.75 -9.15 17.32
C GLY A 137 8.26 -7.73 17.05
N SER A 138 8.03 -6.98 18.13
CA SER A 138 7.65 -5.55 18.12
C SER A 138 8.76 -4.70 17.52
N VAL A 139 8.45 -3.95 16.46
CA VAL A 139 9.40 -3.06 15.76
C VAL A 139 9.76 -1.88 16.67
N VAL A 140 8.79 -1.36 17.42
CA VAL A 140 9.01 -0.26 18.36
C VAL A 140 9.91 -0.69 19.53
N SER A 141 9.77 -1.94 19.99
CA SER A 141 10.65 -2.49 21.02
C SER A 141 12.06 -2.73 20.48
N GLU A 142 12.18 -3.25 19.27
CA GLU A 142 13.47 -3.51 18.63
C GLU A 142 14.25 -2.22 18.38
N ALA A 143 13.56 -1.14 17.98
CA ALA A 143 14.16 0.18 17.82
C ALA A 143 14.85 0.69 19.11
N LYS A 144 14.51 0.19 20.31
CA LYS A 144 15.18 0.58 21.56
C LYS A 144 16.68 0.26 21.59
N LYS A 145 17.16 -0.65 20.73
CA LYS A 145 18.59 -0.93 20.55
C LYS A 145 19.36 0.25 19.96
N ILE A 146 18.68 1.16 19.25
CA ILE A 146 19.26 2.40 18.75
C ILE A 146 19.46 3.35 19.95
N PRO A 147 20.69 3.78 20.27
CA PRO A 147 20.96 4.52 21.51
C PRO A 147 20.35 5.93 21.54
N SER A 148 20.32 6.62 20.41
CA SER A 148 19.86 8.00 20.34
C SER A 148 18.34 8.06 20.18
N ALA A 149 17.67 8.93 20.95
CA ALA A 149 16.23 9.13 20.81
C ALA A 149 15.84 9.59 19.40
N ARG A 150 16.61 10.53 18.84
CA ARG A 150 16.43 11.00 17.47
C ARG A 150 16.58 9.87 16.43
N GLY A 151 17.61 9.03 16.55
CA GLY A 151 17.82 7.92 15.62
C GLY A 151 16.70 6.88 15.69
N ARG A 152 16.13 6.66 16.88
CA ARG A 152 14.93 5.81 17.04
C ARG A 152 13.72 6.38 16.31
N GLU A 153 13.49 7.68 16.47
CA GLU A 153 12.37 8.35 15.80
C GLU A 153 12.53 8.30 14.28
N GLU A 154 13.71 8.63 13.77
CA GLU A 154 14.01 8.58 12.34
C GLU A 154 13.82 7.16 11.77
N PHE A 155 14.31 6.12 12.46
CA PHE A 155 14.10 4.73 12.06
C PHE A 155 12.62 4.35 12.00
N LEU A 156 11.85 4.63 13.06
CA LEU A 156 10.43 4.27 13.10
C LEU A 156 9.59 5.05 12.08
N ILE A 157 9.93 6.32 11.81
CA ILE A 157 9.33 7.10 10.73
C ILE A 157 9.63 6.45 9.38
N ASN A 158 10.87 6.05 9.14
CA ASN A 158 11.24 5.38 7.88
C ASN A 158 10.55 4.02 7.74
N CYS A 159 10.38 3.23 8.80
CA CYS A 159 9.58 1.99 8.74
C CYS A 159 8.13 2.26 8.32
N TRP A 160 7.53 3.33 8.83
CA TRP A 160 6.19 3.75 8.43
C TRP A 160 6.15 4.20 6.96
N ILE A 161 7.07 5.06 6.53
CA ILE A 161 7.15 5.57 5.15
C ILE A 161 7.36 4.42 4.16
N GLU A 162 8.30 3.53 4.43
CA GLU A 162 8.57 2.38 3.57
C GLU A 162 7.31 1.52 3.36
N THR A 163 6.59 1.23 4.45
CA THR A 163 5.37 0.43 4.36
C THR A 163 4.25 1.17 3.62
N LEU A 164 3.98 2.41 4.01
CA LEU A 164 2.90 3.21 3.44
C LEU A 164 3.13 3.50 1.95
N CYS A 165 4.33 3.97 1.58
CA CYS A 165 4.64 4.29 0.19
C CYS A 165 4.69 3.04 -0.69
N THR A 166 5.11 1.88 -0.16
CA THR A 166 4.99 0.60 -0.89
C THR A 166 3.54 0.29 -1.23
N ALA A 167 2.64 0.42 -0.27
CA ALA A 167 1.22 0.14 -0.47
C ALA A 167 0.57 1.18 -1.42
N GLU A 168 0.75 2.47 -1.15
CA GLU A 168 0.20 3.56 -1.98
C GLU A 168 0.69 3.46 -3.44
N ALA A 169 2.00 3.29 -3.67
CA ALA A 169 2.55 3.21 -5.02
C ALA A 169 2.05 1.99 -5.81
N ARG A 170 1.78 0.86 -5.14
CA ARG A 170 1.21 -0.33 -5.80
C ARG A 170 -0.21 -0.10 -6.27
N VAL A 171 -1.07 0.41 -5.39
CA VAL A 171 -2.47 0.68 -5.75
C VAL A 171 -2.56 1.80 -6.78
N LEU A 172 -1.83 2.90 -6.57
CA LEU A 172 -1.81 4.03 -7.50
C LEU A 172 -1.20 3.67 -8.85
N GLY A 173 -0.19 2.79 -8.89
CA GLY A 173 0.38 2.29 -10.15
C GLY A 173 -0.64 1.48 -10.97
N TRP A 174 -1.47 0.67 -10.31
CA TRP A 174 -2.56 -0.04 -10.98
C TRP A 174 -3.66 0.92 -11.44
N LEU A 175 -4.10 1.83 -10.57
CA LEU A 175 -5.09 2.86 -10.91
C LEU A 175 -4.62 3.72 -12.09
N TYR A 176 -3.34 4.09 -12.12
CA TYR A 176 -2.74 4.82 -13.25
C TYR A 176 -2.93 4.06 -14.56
N GLN A 177 -2.64 2.75 -14.57
CA GLN A 177 -2.82 1.91 -15.74
C GLN A 177 -4.28 1.85 -16.20
N GLU A 178 -5.22 1.71 -15.28
CA GLU A 178 -6.65 1.66 -15.60
C GLU A 178 -7.22 3.01 -16.08
N LEU A 179 -6.65 4.12 -15.61
CA LEU A 179 -7.08 5.45 -16.00
C LEU A 179 -6.53 5.86 -17.37
N TYR A 180 -5.28 5.50 -17.69
CA TYR A 180 -4.57 6.00 -18.86
C TYR A 180 -4.23 4.93 -19.91
N GLY A 181 -4.57 3.67 -19.66
CA GLY A 181 -4.40 2.57 -20.60
C GLY A 181 -2.94 2.12 -20.80
N ARG A 182 -2.02 2.59 -19.96
CA ARG A 182 -0.59 2.26 -20.00
C ARG A 182 0.00 2.16 -18.60
N PRO A 183 0.92 1.22 -18.35
CA PRO A 183 1.53 1.07 -17.04
C PRO A 183 2.35 2.32 -16.69
N TYR A 184 2.43 2.62 -15.40
CA TYR A 184 3.37 3.62 -14.89
C TYR A 184 4.82 3.17 -15.17
N ILE A 185 5.63 4.06 -15.74
CA ILE A 185 7.05 3.85 -16.00
C ILE A 185 7.84 4.97 -15.30
N PRO A 186 8.72 4.66 -14.33
CA PRO A 186 9.61 5.65 -13.72
C PRO A 186 10.42 6.42 -14.76
N ASP A 187 10.67 7.71 -14.53
CA ASP A 187 11.50 8.59 -15.35
C ASP A 187 11.02 8.81 -16.81
N SER A 188 9.87 8.25 -17.19
CA SER A 188 9.22 8.56 -18.46
C SER A 188 8.44 9.86 -18.39
N ILE A 189 8.35 10.57 -19.52
CA ILE A 189 7.41 11.69 -19.66
C ILE A 189 6.05 11.08 -20.03
N PRO A 190 4.98 11.32 -19.25
CA PRO A 190 3.64 10.84 -19.57
C PRO A 190 3.14 11.45 -20.89
#